data_AF-L0JY58-F1
#
_entry.id   AF-L0JY58-F1
#
_cell.length_a   1.000
_cell.length_b   1.000
_cell.length_c   1.000
_cell.angle_alpha   90.00
_cell.angle_beta   90.00
_cell.angle_gamma   90.00
#
_symmetry.space_group_name_H-M   'P 1'
#
loop_
_entity.id
_entity.type
_entity.pdbx_description
1 polymer ?
#
loop_
_entity_poly.entity_id
_entity_poly.type
_entity_poly.pdbx_seq_one_letter_code
_entity_poly.pdbx_strand_id
1 'polypeptide(L)' 'MSRTPRTYLRLFLLGGGVLVGASGLLGGDTVQLLVGAAAVVLGAIGLLAERRTSSE' A
#
# COMPACT_ATOMS: atom_id res chain seq x y z
N MET A 1 11.43 -17.09 8.20
CA MET A 1 10.66 -15.99 7.58
C MET A 1 9.48 -15.66 8.50
N SER A 2 9.75 -14.98 9.62
CA SER A 2 8.70 -14.51 10.53
C SER A 2 7.92 -13.43 9.79
N ARG A 3 6.72 -13.75 9.31
CA ARG A 3 5.81 -12.75 8.73
C ARG A 3 5.31 -11.88 9.86
N THR A 4 6.08 -10.86 10.20
CA THR A 4 5.71 -9.87 11.21
C THR A 4 4.37 -9.25 10.83
N PRO A 5 3.50 -8.93 11.80
CA PRO A 5 2.19 -8.30 11.54
C PRO A 5 2.31 -7.01 10.70
N ARG A 6 3.47 -6.34 10.75
CA ARG A 6 3.82 -5.20 9.89
C ARG A 6 3.84 -5.53 8.40
N THR A 7 4.28 -6.73 8.01
CA THR A 7 4.31 -7.18 6.62
C THR A 7 2.89 -7.37 6.08
N TYR A 8 1.98 -7.93 6.88
CA TYR A 8 0.56 -8.07 6.51
C TYR A 8 -0.13 -6.70 6.38
N LEU A 9 0.15 -5.76 7.29
CA LEU A 9 -0.38 -4.40 7.21
C LEU A 9 0.08 -3.69 5.92
N ARG A 10 1.34 -3.88 5.51
CA ARG A 10 1.87 -3.31 4.26
C ARG A 10 1.22 -3.91 3.02
N LEU A 11 1.04 -5.23 2.99
CA LEU A 11 0.33 -5.91 1.91
C LEU A 11 -1.15 -5.48 1.84
N PHE A 12 -1.78 -5.27 3.00
CA PHE A 12 -3.13 -4.73 3.08
C PHE A 12 -3.21 -3.29 2.56
N LEU A 13 -2.26 -2.43 2.94
CA LEU A 13 -2.17 -1.06 2.41
C LEU A 13 -1.95 -1.03 0.89
N LEU A 14 -1.13 -1.94 0.37
CA LEU A 14 -0.88 -2.07 -1.06
C LEU A 14 -2.12 -2.57 -1.81
N GLY A 15 -2.69 -3.70 -1.40
CA GLY A 15 -3.88 -4.27 -2.05
C GLY A 15 -5.12 -3.40 -1.90
N GLY A 16 -5.37 -2.91 -0.68
CA GLY A 16 -6.47 -2.01 -0.37
C GLY A 16 -6.33 -0.65 -1.07
N GLY A 17 -5.11 -0.10 -1.14
CA GLY A 17 -4.85 1.14 -1.87
C GLY A 17 -5.12 1.02 -3.37
N VAL A 18 -4.73 -0.10 -3.99
CA VAL A 18 -5.03 -0.36 -5.41
C VAL A 18 -6.53 -0.46 -5.64
N LEU A 19 -7.25 -1.20 -4.78
CA LEU A 19 -8.71 -1.34 -4.89
C LEU A 19 -9.44 -0.01 -4.72
N VAL A 20 -9.10 0.76 -3.69
CA VAL A 20 -9.71 2.07 -3.43
C VAL A 20 -9.38 3.06 -4.55
N GLY A 21 -8.13 3.08 -5.01
CA GLY A 21 -7.71 3.94 -6.12
C GLY A 21 -8.42 3.59 -7.43
N ALA A 22 -8.56 2.30 -7.73
CA ALA A 22 -9.30 1.82 -8.90
C ALA A 22 -10.79 2.17 -8.81
N SER A 23 -11.42 2.00 -7.64
CA SER A 23 -12.81 2.44 -7.42
C SER A 23 -12.98 3.95 -7.60
N GLY A 24 -12.05 4.76 -7.09
CA GLY A 24 -12.07 6.21 -7.30
C GLY A 24 -11.92 6.61 -8.77
N LEU A 25 -11.06 5.91 -9.51
CA LEU A 25 -10.89 6.10 -10.95
C LEU A 25 -12.16 5.75 -11.74
N LEU A 26 -12.83 4.65 -11.38
CA LEU A 26 -14.07 4.21 -12.01
C LEU A 26 -15.27 5.10 -11.64
N GLY A 27 -15.29 5.63 -10.42
CA GLY A 27 -16.35 6.51 -9.91
C GLY A 27 -16.17 7.98 -10.25
N GLY A 28 -15.02 8.38 -10.80
CA GLY A 28 -14.67 9.79 -11.05
C GLY A 28 -14.39 10.60 -9.77
N ASP A 29 -14.24 9.92 -8.63
CA ASP A 29 -13.99 10.56 -7.34
C ASP A 29 -12.49 10.74 -7.11
N THR A 30 -12.04 11.99 -7.30
CA THR A 30 -10.63 12.37 -7.20
C THR A 30 -10.09 12.20 -5.78
N VAL A 31 -10.91 12.37 -4.74
CA VAL A 31 -10.48 12.21 -3.35
C VAL A 31 -10.17 10.74 -3.08
N GLN A 32 -11.06 9.85 -3.51
CA GLN A 32 -10.89 8.41 -3.32
C GLN A 32 -9.67 7.89 -4.09
N LEU A 33 -9.43 8.43 -5.29
CA LEU A 33 -8.26 8.11 -6.09
C LEU A 33 -6.95 8.54 -5.41
N LEU A 34 -6.89 9.76 -4.86
CA LEU A 34 -5.73 10.26 -4.11
C LEU A 34 -5.48 9.45 -2.84
N VAL A 35 -6.53 9.07 -2.11
CA VAL A 35 -6.41 8.20 -0.91
C VAL A 35 -5.85 6.84 -1.28
N GLY A 36 -6.36 6.23 -2.36
CA GLY A 36 -5.82 4.96 -2.88
C GLY A 36 -4.35 5.06 -3.27
N ALA A 37 -4.00 6.10 -4.04
CA ALA A 37 -2.62 6.35 -4.46
C ALA A 37 -1.68 6.52 -3.27
N ALA A 38 -2.07 7.31 -2.26
CA ALA A 38 -1.28 7.49 -1.04
C ALA A 38 -1.08 6.17 -0.27
N ALA A 39 -2.13 5.35 -0.17
CA ALA A 39 -2.06 4.04 0.48
C ALA A 39 -1.10 3.07 -0.25
N VAL A 40 -1.15 3.04 -1.59
CA VAL A 40 -0.21 2.24 -2.41
C VAL A 40 1.23 2.69 -2.20
N VAL A 41 1.49 4.00 -2.25
CA VAL A 41 2.83 4.56 -2.07
C VAL A 41 3.38 4.23 -0.68
N LEU A 42 2.59 4.42 0.38
CA LEU A 42 2.99 4.08 1.75
C LEU A 42 3.25 2.58 1.93
N GLY A 43 2.40 1.72 1.36
CA GLY A 43 2.59 0.27 1.37
C GLY A 43 3.87 -0.16 0.66
N ALA A 44 4.14 0.41 -0.52
CA ALA A 44 5.33 0.13 -1.33
C ALA A 44 6.62 0.60 -0.65
N ILE A 45 6.64 1.84 -0.11
CA ILE A 45 7.78 2.36 0.66
C ILE A 45 8.03 1.49 1.88
N GLY A 46 6.97 1.10 2.61
CA GLY A 46 7.08 0.22 3.76
C GLY A 46 7.74 -1.11 3.44
N LEU A 47 7.37 -1.75 2.32
CA LEU A 47 8.00 -2.99 1.87
C LEU A 47 9.45 -2.78 1.41
N LEU A 48 9.74 -1.68 0.72
CA LEU A 48 11.10 -1.36 0.29
C LEU A 48 12.03 -1.16 1.49
N ALA A 49 11.56 -0.45 2.52
CA ALA A 49 12.31 -0.22 3.75
C ALA A 49 12.59 -1.54 4.49
N GLU A 50 11.59 -2.43 4.58
CA GLU A 50 11.75 -3.77 5.18
C GLU A 50 12.81 -4.60 4.46
N ARG A 51 12.84 -4.52 3.12
CA ARG A 51 13.87 -5.21 2.32
C ARG A 51 15.27 -4.66 2.55
N ARG A 52 15.43 -3.34 2.73
CA ARG A 52 16.73 -2.74 3.04
C ARG A 52 17.22 -3.19 4.42
N THR A 53 16.38 -3.11 5.44
CA THR A 53 16.76 -3.52 6.81
C THR A 53 17.01 -5.02 6.93
N SER A 54 16.37 -5.86 6.09
CA SER A 54 16.61 -7.31 6.11
C SER A 54 17.89 -7.73 5.37
N SER A 55 18.54 -6.80 4.67
CA SER A 55 19.72 -7.04 3.84
C SER A 55 21.03 -6.55 4.48
N GLU A 56 20.95 -5.87 5.63
CA GLU A 56 22.07 -5.57 6.54
C GLU A 56 22.10 -6.59 7.68
#